data_AF-A0A936JUM0-F1
#
_entry.id   AF-A0A936JUM0-F1
#
_cell.length_a   1.000
_cell.length_b   1.000
_cell.length_c   1.000
_cell.angle_alpha   90.00
_cell.angle_beta   90.00
_cell.angle_gamma   90.00
#
_symmetry.space_group_name_H-M   'P 1'
#
loop_
_entity.id
_entity.type
_entity.pdbx_description
1 polymer ?
#
loop_
_entity_poly.entity_id
_entity_poly.type
_entity_poly.pdbx_seq_one_letter_code
_entity_poly.pdbx_strand_id
1 'polypeptide(L)'
;MTLANWAMQQGTPADQRGPLDAPAGDGVCNLLKFAYGVAPMTKWPSSGRTMGEIAQGTGDNRHLALSFIRNSAAQGIVLELEVSTDLQTWVVVPSTLAVVFPNGPGSDIVRLRETAPLGSASRRFARLAVRLVP
;
A
#
# COMPACT_ATOMS: atom_id res chain seq x y z
N MET A 1 -6.37 -13.77 -6.17
CA MET A 1 -7.61 -13.17 -6.71
C MET A 1 -7.25 -11.87 -7.41
N THR A 2 -7.84 -11.57 -8.58
CA THR A 2 -7.62 -10.29 -9.30
C THR A 2 -8.58 -9.20 -8.82
N LEU A 3 -8.28 -7.93 -9.11
CA LEU A 3 -9.14 -6.80 -8.78
C LEU A 3 -10.57 -6.95 -9.35
N ALA A 4 -10.69 -7.36 -10.62
CA ALA A 4 -11.98 -7.51 -11.28
C ALA A 4 -12.84 -8.58 -10.60
N ASN A 5 -12.26 -9.76 -10.32
CA ASN A 5 -12.98 -10.84 -9.64
C ASN A 5 -13.37 -10.45 -8.23
N TRP A 6 -12.48 -9.75 -7.52
CA TRP A 6 -12.76 -9.24 -6.20
C TRP A 6 -13.92 -8.24 -6.20
N ALA A 7 -13.91 -7.24 -7.08
CA ALA A 7 -14.97 -6.23 -7.13
C ALA A 7 -16.34 -6.84 -7.48
N MET A 8 -16.36 -7.85 -8.35
CA MET A 8 -17.56 -8.65 -8.64
C MET A 8 -18.04 -9.45 -7.43
N GLN A 9 -17.15 -10.16 -6.74
CA GLN A 9 -17.48 -10.94 -5.55
C GLN A 9 -18.02 -10.07 -4.41
N GLN A 10 -17.53 -8.83 -4.30
CA GLN A 10 -18.01 -7.83 -3.34
C GLN A 10 -19.35 -7.20 -3.72
N GLY A 11 -19.96 -7.59 -4.85
CA GLY A 11 -21.25 -7.06 -5.30
C GLY A 11 -21.19 -5.59 -5.74
N THR A 12 -20.02 -5.10 -6.14
CA THR A 12 -19.86 -3.70 -6.57
C THR A 12 -20.66 -3.46 -7.85
N PRO A 13 -21.41 -2.35 -7.99
CA PRO A 13 -22.10 -2.00 -9.23
C PRO A 13 -21.17 -2.01 -10.45
N ALA A 14 -21.63 -2.50 -11.60
CA ALA A 14 -20.78 -2.75 -12.76
C ALA A 14 -20.05 -1.49 -13.27
N ASP A 15 -20.71 -0.35 -13.18
CA ASP A 15 -20.22 1.00 -13.52
C ASP A 15 -19.28 1.61 -12.47
N GLN A 16 -18.97 0.89 -11.38
CA GLN A 16 -18.13 1.35 -10.28
C GLN A 16 -17.02 0.35 -9.91
N ARG A 17 -16.66 -0.56 -10.81
CA ARG A 17 -15.64 -1.62 -10.61
C ARG A 17 -14.24 -1.22 -11.09
N GLY A 18 -14.10 -0.06 -11.72
CA GLY A 18 -12.83 0.44 -12.22
C GLY A 18 -11.82 0.61 -11.08
N PRO A 19 -10.51 0.46 -11.36
CA PRO A 19 -9.47 0.57 -10.36
C PRO A 19 -9.42 1.93 -9.66
N LEU A 20 -9.80 3.00 -10.35
CA LEU A 20 -9.80 4.36 -9.82
C LEU A 20 -11.15 4.79 -9.25
N ASP A 21 -12.20 3.97 -9.38
CA ASP A 21 -13.52 4.28 -8.85
C ASP A 21 -13.48 4.26 -7.32
N ALA A 22 -14.20 5.19 -6.68
CA ALA A 22 -14.28 5.32 -5.22
C ALA A 22 -15.74 5.23 -4.76
N PRO A 23 -16.38 4.05 -4.88
CA PRO A 23 -17.83 3.91 -4.75
C PRO A 23 -18.37 4.19 -3.33
N ALA A 24 -17.53 4.04 -2.30
CA ALA A 24 -17.92 4.46 -0.95
C ALA A 24 -18.01 5.99 -0.80
N GLY A 25 -17.52 6.79 -1.76
CA GLY A 25 -17.51 8.25 -1.68
C GLY A 25 -16.59 8.81 -0.58
N ASP A 26 -15.48 8.13 -0.29
CA ASP A 26 -14.44 8.56 0.67
C ASP A 26 -13.15 9.03 -0.02
N GLY A 27 -13.15 9.09 -1.35
CA GLY A 27 -11.98 9.44 -2.15
C GLY A 27 -10.94 8.33 -2.23
N VAL A 28 -11.20 7.13 -1.69
CA VAL A 28 -10.28 6.00 -1.78
C VAL A 28 -10.74 5.01 -2.85
N CYS A 29 -9.88 4.79 -3.83
CA CYS A 29 -10.22 3.98 -4.99
C CYS A 29 -10.22 2.47 -4.69
N ASN A 30 -10.90 1.73 -5.56
CA ASN A 30 -10.96 0.28 -5.53
C ASN A 30 -9.58 -0.38 -5.54
N LEU A 31 -8.61 0.14 -6.28
CA LEU A 31 -7.27 -0.44 -6.34
C LEU A 31 -6.57 -0.40 -4.98
N LEU A 32 -6.68 0.71 -4.24
CA LEU A 32 -6.10 0.81 -2.91
C LEU A 32 -6.88 -0.03 -1.90
N LYS A 33 -8.20 -0.02 -1.97
CA LYS A 33 -9.08 -0.88 -1.17
C LYS A 33 -8.81 -2.36 -1.36
N PHE A 34 -8.60 -2.78 -2.60
CA PHE A 34 -8.22 -4.14 -2.96
C PHE A 34 -6.88 -4.55 -2.37
N ALA A 35 -5.88 -3.67 -2.44
CA ALA A 35 -4.56 -3.91 -1.86
C ALA A 35 -4.60 -4.04 -0.33
N TYR A 36 -5.56 -3.40 0.34
CA TYR A 36 -5.73 -3.44 1.80
C TYR A 36 -6.77 -4.47 2.28
N GLY A 37 -7.59 -5.00 1.38
CA GLY A 37 -8.66 -5.94 1.71
C GLY A 37 -9.91 -5.27 2.28
N VAL A 38 -10.11 -3.99 1.97
CA VAL A 38 -11.29 -3.20 2.39
C VAL A 38 -12.35 -3.29 1.30
N ALA A 39 -13.58 -3.67 1.61
CA ALA A 39 -14.63 -3.78 0.58
C ALA A 39 -14.89 -2.43 -0.15
N PRO A 40 -15.22 -2.43 -1.45
CA PRO A 40 -15.41 -1.22 -2.27
C PRO A 40 -16.34 -0.17 -1.66
N MET A 41 -17.50 -0.63 -1.19
CA MET A 41 -18.57 0.20 -0.61
C MET A 41 -18.30 0.60 0.85
N THR A 42 -17.27 0.03 1.49
CA THR A 42 -16.91 0.34 2.87
C THR A 42 -16.03 1.58 2.91
N LYS A 43 -16.38 2.54 3.77
CA LYS A 43 -15.55 3.72 4.02
C LYS A 43 -14.17 3.32 4.56
N TRP A 44 -13.13 4.06 4.19
CA TRP A 44 -11.77 3.78 4.63
C TRP A 44 -11.67 3.78 6.16
N PRO A 45 -11.17 2.70 6.78
CA PRO A 45 -11.11 2.59 8.23
C PRO A 45 -10.08 3.56 8.82
N SER A 46 -10.39 4.15 9.98
CA SER A 46 -9.46 5.03 10.70
C SER A 46 -8.20 4.29 11.18
N SER A 47 -8.30 2.99 11.46
CA SER A 47 -7.23 2.11 11.92
C SER A 47 -6.37 1.49 10.81
N GLY A 48 -6.76 1.60 9.54
CA GLY A 48 -6.08 0.97 8.40
C GLY A 48 -5.08 1.88 7.68
N ARG A 49 -4.39 2.77 8.40
CA ARG A 49 -3.51 3.77 7.79
C ARG A 49 -2.13 3.19 7.49
N THR A 50 -1.56 3.62 6.37
CA THR A 50 -0.12 3.51 6.14
C THR A 50 0.60 4.37 7.18
N MET A 51 1.53 3.77 7.92
CA MET A 51 2.36 4.47 8.88
C MET A 51 3.80 4.56 8.36
N GLY A 52 4.37 5.76 8.38
CA GLY A 52 5.79 5.94 8.17
C GLY A 52 6.57 5.53 9.42
N GLU A 53 7.68 4.83 9.24
CA GLU A 53 8.56 4.43 10.33
C GLU A 53 10.03 4.44 9.88
N ILE A 54 10.93 4.39 10.87
CA ILE A 54 12.35 4.16 10.65
C ILE A 54 12.67 2.72 11.05
N ALA A 55 13.03 1.90 10.07
CA ALA A 55 13.41 0.51 10.30
C ALA A 55 14.92 0.39 10.52
N GLN A 56 15.32 -0.35 11.55
CA GLN A 56 16.73 -0.67 11.78
C GLN A 56 17.23 -1.69 10.74
N GLY A 57 18.43 -1.43 10.21
CA GLY A 57 19.19 -2.31 9.35
C GLY A 57 20.29 -3.04 10.11
N THR A 58 21.31 -3.50 9.40
CA THR A 58 22.53 -4.07 10.00
C THR A 58 23.43 -2.95 10.53
N GLY A 59 23.90 -3.07 11.77
CA GLY A 59 24.67 -2.01 12.44
C GLY A 59 23.82 -0.77 12.72
N ASP A 60 24.37 0.42 12.53
CA ASP A 60 23.68 1.71 12.79
C ASP A 60 22.88 2.23 11.59
N ASN A 61 22.75 1.44 10.53
CA ASN A 61 22.01 1.83 9.35
C ASN A 61 20.51 1.88 9.65
N ARG A 62 19.90 3.04 9.42
CA ARG A 62 18.46 3.26 9.52
C ARG A 62 17.88 3.36 8.12
N HIS A 63 16.67 2.87 7.91
CA HIS A 63 16.03 2.87 6.60
C HIS A 63 14.63 3.47 6.70
N LEU A 64 14.19 4.17 5.65
CA LEU A 64 12.82 4.63 5.54
C LEU A 64 11.91 3.42 5.27
N ALA A 65 10.80 3.32 5.98
CA ALA A 65 9.86 2.24 5.77
C ALA A 65 8.40 2.70 5.94
N LEU A 66 7.50 1.93 5.34
CA LEU A 66 6.06 2.03 5.54
C LEU A 66 5.55 0.73 6.14
N SER A 67 4.77 0.82 7.21
CA SER A 67 3.99 -0.29 7.76
C SER A 67 2.52 -0.12 7.44
N PHE A 68 1.87 -1.19 6.95
CA PHE A 68 0.45 -1.15 6.57
C PHE A 68 -0.17 -2.54 6.52
N ILE A 69 -1.50 -2.58 6.42
CA ILE A 69 -2.27 -3.81 6.21
C ILE A 69 -2.30 -4.13 4.72
N ARG A 70 -2.00 -5.38 4.38
CA ARG A 70 -2.05 -5.91 3.02
C ARG A 70 -3.06 -7.05 2.93
N ASN A 71 -3.84 -7.06 1.85
CA ASN A 71 -4.57 -8.23 1.39
C ASN A 71 -3.59 -9.23 0.75
N SER A 72 -3.30 -10.33 1.44
CA SER A 72 -2.32 -11.32 0.98
C SER A 72 -2.82 -12.17 -0.19
N ALA A 73 -4.12 -12.16 -0.48
CA ALA A 73 -4.72 -12.84 -1.62
C ALA A 73 -4.77 -11.98 -2.90
N ALA A 74 -4.38 -10.70 -2.82
CA ALA A 74 -4.37 -9.79 -3.96
C ALA A 74 -3.31 -10.19 -4.99
N GLN A 75 -3.74 -10.41 -6.23
CA GLN A 75 -2.88 -10.75 -7.37
C GLN A 75 -3.05 -9.70 -8.48
N GLY A 76 -2.06 -9.59 -9.36
CA GLY A 76 -2.06 -8.60 -10.45
C GLY A 76 -1.84 -7.17 -9.96
N ILE A 77 -1.23 -6.99 -8.78
CA ILE A 77 -0.80 -5.69 -8.27
C ILE A 77 0.66 -5.73 -7.83
N VAL A 78 1.32 -4.59 -7.91
CA VAL A 78 2.60 -4.34 -7.25
C VAL A 78 2.45 -3.22 -6.23
N LEU A 79 3.13 -3.42 -5.11
CA LEU A 79 3.24 -2.46 -4.01
C LEU A 79 4.62 -1.83 -4.08
N GLU A 80 4.67 -0.53 -4.24
CA GLU A 80 5.92 0.19 -4.45
C GLU A 80 6.09 1.32 -3.46
N LEU A 81 7.34 1.50 -3.05
CA LEU A 81 7.74 2.63 -2.24
C LEU A 81 8.12 3.77 -3.17
N GLU A 82 7.37 4.85 -3.10
CA GLU A 82 7.74 6.11 -3.73
C GLU A 82 8.24 7.08 -2.67
N VAL A 83 9.32 7.79 -2.99
CA VAL A 83 9.86 8.84 -2.13
C VAL A 83 9.89 10.18 -2.84
N SER A 84 9.89 11.23 -2.04
CA SER A 84 9.96 12.61 -2.52
C SER A 84 10.77 13.48 -1.56
N THR A 85 11.38 14.53 -2.09
CA THR A 85 12.05 15.59 -1.33
C THR A 85 11.24 16.89 -1.28
N ASP A 86 10.18 17.02 -2.08
CA ASP A 86 9.41 18.26 -2.30
C ASP A 86 7.88 18.08 -2.25
N LEU A 87 7.39 16.84 -2.07
CA LEU A 87 5.98 16.41 -2.16
C LEU A 87 5.34 16.54 -3.55
N GLN A 88 6.08 16.99 -4.55
CA GLN A 88 5.60 17.20 -5.92
C GLN A 88 6.13 16.12 -6.85
N THR A 89 7.44 15.88 -6.78
CA THR A 89 8.15 14.89 -7.59
C THR A 89 8.31 13.61 -6.78
N TRP A 90 7.79 12.51 -7.30
CA TRP A 90 7.83 11.20 -6.65
C TRP A 90 8.59 10.22 -7.52
N VAL A 91 9.51 9.46 -6.90
CA VAL A 91 10.30 8.44 -7.58
C VAL A 91 10.15 7.11 -6.87
N VAL A 92 9.95 6.04 -7.65
CA VAL A 92 9.97 4.67 -7.15
C VAL A 92 11.40 4.33 -6.73
N VAL A 93 11.56 3.81 -5.51
CA VAL A 93 12.86 3.37 -4.99
C VAL A 93 12.91 1.86 -4.77
N PRO A 94 14.08 1.24 -4.91
CA PRO A 94 14.26 -0.15 -4.53
C PRO A 94 13.88 -0.38 -3.07
N SER A 95 13.05 -1.39 -2.84
CA SER A 95 12.50 -1.68 -1.53
C SER A 95 12.29 -3.18 -1.32
N THR A 96 12.27 -3.59 -0.06
CA THR A 96 11.98 -4.96 0.37
C THR A 96 10.67 -4.99 1.15
N LEU A 97 9.73 -5.84 0.74
CA LEU A 97 8.48 -6.09 1.45
C LEU A 97 8.65 -7.31 2.36
N ALA A 98 8.36 -7.15 3.65
CA ALA A 98 8.39 -8.23 4.63
C ALA A 98 7.06 -8.31 5.38
N VAL A 99 6.59 -9.51 5.68
CA VAL A 99 5.47 -9.71 6.61
C VAL A 99 6.00 -9.50 8.03
N VAL A 100 5.38 -8.60 8.78
CA VAL A 100 5.71 -8.35 10.18
C VAL A 100 4.89 -9.28 11.07
N PHE A 101 3.57 -9.32 10.87
CA PHE A 101 2.65 -10.19 11.59
C PHE A 101 1.48 -10.61 10.70
N PRO A 102 1.03 -11.88 10.73
CA PRO A 102 -0.25 -12.26 10.15
C PRO A 102 -1.40 -11.52 10.85
N ASN A 103 -2.40 -11.06 10.10
CA ASN A 103 -3.54 -10.29 10.60
C ASN A 103 -4.88 -10.97 10.28
N GLY A 104 -4.94 -12.28 10.55
CA GLY A 104 -6.10 -13.11 10.23
C GLY A 104 -6.15 -13.59 8.77
N PRO A 105 -7.19 -14.33 8.38
CA PRO A 105 -7.25 -14.96 7.07
C PRO A 105 -7.22 -13.94 5.92
N GLY A 106 -6.23 -14.05 5.04
CA GLY A 106 -6.12 -13.21 3.85
C GLY A 106 -5.59 -11.78 4.11
N SER A 107 -5.13 -11.49 5.34
CA SER A 107 -4.59 -10.17 5.69
C SER A 107 -3.27 -10.29 6.45
N ASP A 108 -2.31 -9.44 6.11
CA ASP A 108 -1.01 -9.33 6.79
C ASP A 108 -0.76 -7.89 7.21
N ILE A 109 -0.06 -7.68 8.32
CA ILE A 109 0.67 -6.44 8.58
C ILE A 109 2.05 -6.60 7.95
N VAL A 110 2.38 -5.71 7.01
CA VAL A 110 3.62 -5.74 6.25
C VAL A 110 4.42 -4.47 6.44
N ARG A 111 5.73 -4.60 6.22
CA ARG A 111 6.69 -3.50 6.17
C ARG A 111 7.33 -3.45 4.78
N LEU A 112 7.19 -2.30 4.11
CA LEU A 112 7.89 -1.99 2.86
C LEU A 112 9.03 -1.02 3.18
N ARG A 113 10.27 -1.51 3.12
CA ARG A 113 11.47 -0.78 3.54
C ARG A 113 12.35 -0.45 2.35
N GLU A 114 12.80 0.79 2.24
CA GLU A 114 13.82 1.22 1.27
C GLU A 114 15.13 0.44 1.49
N THR A 115 15.77 -0.04 0.41
CA THR A 115 17.05 -0.77 0.54
C THR A 115 18.21 0.16 0.87
N ALA A 116 18.18 1.40 0.38
CA ALA A 116 19.19 2.40 0.71
C ALA A 116 19.02 2.86 2.16
N PRO A 117 20.13 3.01 2.92
CA PRO A 117 20.06 3.62 4.24
C PRO A 117 19.65 5.09 4.11
N LEU A 118 18.97 5.59 5.14
CA LEU A 118 18.76 7.00 5.35
C LEU A 118 20.12 7.68 5.46
N GLY A 119 20.50 8.38 4.40
CA GLY A 119 21.63 9.30 4.43
C GLY A 119 21.33 10.53 5.31
N SER A 120 22.24 11.50 5.28
CA SER A 120 22.11 12.79 5.97
C SER A 120 21.08 13.75 5.34
N ALA A 121 20.22 13.26 4.43
CA ALA A 121 19.23 14.08 3.73
C ALA A 121 18.27 14.75 4.72
N SER A 122 18.11 16.07 4.59
CA SER A 122 17.41 16.88 5.58
C SER A 122 15.90 16.62 5.62
N ARG A 123 15.30 16.16 4.50
CA ARG A 123 13.86 15.86 4.34
C ARG A 123 13.65 14.74 3.32
N ARG A 124 12.85 13.73 3.70
CA ARG A 124 12.45 12.61 2.83
C ARG A 124 11.02 12.22 3.19
N PHE A 125 10.13 12.22 2.20
CA PHE A 125 8.75 11.78 2.32
C PHE A 125 8.59 10.43 1.63
N ALA A 126 7.69 9.59 2.12
CA ALA A 126 7.36 8.31 1.52
C ALA A 126 5.85 8.15 1.35
N ARG A 127 5.46 7.47 0.28
CA ARG A 127 4.09 6.99 0.06
C ARG A 127 4.12 5.59 -0.54
N LEU A 128 3.03 4.87 -0.31
CA LEU A 128 2.75 3.61 -0.98
C LEU A 128 2.09 3.91 -2.32
N ALA A 129 2.66 3.41 -3.40
CA ALA A 129 2.00 3.35 -4.70
C ALA A 129 1.52 1.92 -4.96
N VAL A 130 0.30 1.80 -5.49
CA VAL A 130 -0.26 0.52 -5.94
C VAL A 130 -0.47 0.61 -7.43
N ARG A 131 0.09 -0.35 -8.18
CA ARG A 131 -0.09 -0.42 -9.64
C ARG A 131 -0.63 -1.77 -10.04
N LEU A 132 -1.53 -1.77 -11.04
CA LEU A 132 -1.93 -3.00 -11.70
C LEU A 132 -0.78 -3.52 -12.56
N VAL A 133 -0.68 -4.85 -12.61
CA VAL A 133 0.21 -5.55 -13.55
C VAL A 133 -0.70 -6.32 -14.52
N PRO A 134 -0.40 -6.32 -15.83
CA PRO A 134 -1.12 -7.14 -16.81
C PRO A 134 -1.15 -8.62 -16.45
#